data_AF-A0A8J5CM63-F1
#
_entry.id   AF-A0A8J5CM63-F1
#
_cell.length_a   1.000
_cell.length_b   1.000
_cell.length_c   1.000
_cell.angle_alpha   90.00
_cell.angle_beta   90.00
_cell.angle_gamma   90.00
#
_symmetry.space_group_name_H-M   'P 1'
#
loop_
_entity.id
_entity.type
_entity.pdbx_description
1 polymer ?
#
loop_
_entity_poly.entity_id
_entity_poly.type
_entity_poly.pdbx_seq_one_letter_code
_entity_poly.pdbx_strand_id
1 'polypeptide(L)'
;MRGGGWPRAVRVAGVVVLLCVAWLQLALPPLPHDPQSALGGAAREALEADPALGLRNPTAKFLHSRLDGVRLSSAPELSAEQIREIQEQIQRRSGNETVLNEELFGPVQADTIVHNRLEYLRHLIVSLAQARDIDAALLIFSHDYYDEDINQLITTIDFCKLITTNDFCKVMQIFYPHSLQTHPHSFPGESPGDCPRDTKPEEAARTKCVGTPDLYKHYREPRFTQTKHHWWWKANKIFDDVWVLKNHSGLVLFLEEDHFVAEDFLHMLRLLSVAVPRACAKCSLITLGNYLKTYNFHTDARKVEVTQWVSSKHNMGFAFNHTIWQQLKACHERFCNHDDYNWDWSLLHVSNTCLSQKLHTLVLRAPRVFHIGEW
;
A
#
# COMPACT_ATOMS: atom_id res chain seq x y z
N MET A 1 -6.77 12.53 -48.54
CA MET A 1 -7.58 12.93 -47.37
C MET A 1 -8.04 11.68 -46.62
N ARG A 2 -8.48 11.84 -45.35
CA ARG A 2 -9.28 10.93 -44.48
C ARG A 2 -9.57 9.50 -45.01
N GLY A 3 -9.36 8.42 -44.27
CA GLY A 3 -8.86 8.29 -42.89
C GLY A 3 -9.31 6.95 -42.26
N GLY A 4 -8.60 6.46 -41.24
CA GLY A 4 -8.91 5.20 -40.56
C GLY A 4 -8.52 5.27 -39.08
N GLY A 5 -9.36 5.92 -38.27
CA GLY A 5 -9.12 6.10 -36.84
C GLY A 5 -9.46 4.84 -36.04
N TRP A 6 -8.53 4.38 -35.20
CA TRP A 6 -8.72 3.27 -34.27
C TRP A 6 -9.76 3.65 -33.21
N PRO A 7 -10.90 2.93 -33.06
CA PRO A 7 -11.96 3.37 -32.15
C PRO A 7 -11.81 2.86 -30.71
N ARG A 8 -12.15 3.75 -29.77
CA ARG A 8 -12.54 3.51 -28.36
C ARG A 8 -11.42 3.27 -27.33
N ALA A 9 -11.04 4.35 -26.65
CA ALA A 9 -10.39 4.30 -25.35
C ALA A 9 -11.28 3.59 -24.30
N VAL A 10 -10.62 2.85 -23.41
CA VAL A 10 -11.23 2.13 -22.28
C VAL A 10 -11.59 3.10 -21.15
N ARG A 11 -12.72 2.89 -20.48
CA ARG A 11 -13.10 3.61 -19.25
C ARG A 11 -12.99 2.68 -18.04
N VAL A 12 -11.84 2.73 -17.37
CA VAL A 12 -11.58 2.02 -16.11
C VAL A 12 -12.32 2.75 -14.96
N ALA A 13 -12.97 2.00 -14.06
CA ALA A 13 -13.91 2.53 -13.05
C ALA A 13 -13.30 2.89 -11.67
N GLY A 14 -12.11 2.41 -11.36
CA GLY A 14 -11.27 2.70 -10.18
C GLY A 14 -9.78 2.43 -10.47
N VAL A 15 -8.94 2.59 -9.45
CA VAL A 15 -7.72 1.78 -9.23
C VAL A 15 -7.76 1.30 -7.77
N VAL A 16 -7.10 0.21 -7.42
CA VAL A 16 -6.79 -0.11 -6.02
C VAL A 16 -5.29 -0.45 -6.01
N VAL A 17 -4.57 0.03 -5.00
CA VAL A 17 -3.11 0.02 -4.88
C VAL A 17 -2.75 -0.45 -3.48
N LEU A 18 -2.06 -1.59 -3.36
CA LEU A 18 -1.46 -2.00 -2.10
C LEU A 18 -0.07 -1.38 -1.97
N LEU A 19 0.23 -0.98 -0.75
CA LEU A 19 1.57 -0.84 -0.26
C LEU A 19 2.14 -2.20 0.06
N CYS A 20 3.44 -2.21 -0.14
CA CYS A 20 4.20 -3.34 -0.57
C CYS A 20 5.63 -3.03 -0.11
N VAL A 21 5.85 -3.21 1.18
CA VAL A 21 6.95 -2.60 1.92
C VAL A 21 7.65 -3.68 2.73
N ALA A 22 8.95 -3.86 2.50
CA ALA A 22 9.83 -4.70 3.31
C ALA A 22 10.03 -4.11 4.73
N TRP A 23 8.98 -4.18 5.57
CA TRP A 23 8.98 -3.71 6.95
C TRP A 23 9.88 -4.59 7.83
N LEU A 24 11.15 -4.21 7.94
CA LEU A 24 12.05 -4.71 8.99
C LEU A 24 11.57 -4.22 10.36
N GLN A 25 10.69 -5.00 11.00
CA GLN A 25 10.37 -4.83 12.42
C GLN A 25 11.61 -5.14 13.28
N LEU A 26 12.44 -4.13 13.50
CA LEU A 26 13.21 -4.04 14.74
C LEU A 26 12.28 -3.49 15.83
N ALA A 27 12.13 -4.23 16.92
CA ALA A 27 11.34 -3.81 18.06
C ALA A 27 11.98 -2.58 18.73
N LEU A 28 11.44 -1.40 18.41
CA LEU A 28 11.72 -0.16 19.14
C LEU A 28 10.71 -0.03 20.29
N PRO A 29 11.16 0.29 21.51
CA PRO A 29 10.25 0.50 22.64
C PRO A 29 9.40 1.77 22.43
N PRO A 30 8.20 1.85 23.04
CA PRO A 30 7.37 3.04 22.96
C PRO A 30 8.09 4.22 23.62
N LEU A 31 8.49 5.23 22.83
CA LEU A 31 9.03 6.48 23.37
C LEU A 31 7.90 7.37 23.90
N PRO A 32 8.12 8.11 25.01
CA PRO A 32 7.04 8.40 25.94
C PRO A 32 6.33 9.75 25.71
N HIS A 33 5.06 9.70 25.32
CA HIS A 33 4.09 10.78 25.57
C HIS A 33 2.81 10.23 26.20
N ASP A 34 2.95 9.85 27.48
CA ASP A 34 1.86 9.48 28.39
C ASP A 34 0.95 10.71 28.67
N PRO A 35 -0.38 10.54 28.69
CA PRO A 35 -1.11 10.98 29.88
C PRO A 35 -2.19 9.98 30.36
N GLN A 36 -1.77 9.02 31.18
CA GLN A 36 -2.49 8.33 32.26
C GLN A 36 -4.01 8.45 32.27
N SER A 37 -4.72 7.42 31.77
CA SER A 37 -6.06 7.03 32.30
C SER A 37 -6.65 5.76 31.68
N ALA A 38 -5.97 4.61 31.80
CA ALA A 38 -6.64 3.31 31.68
C ALA A 38 -5.94 2.21 32.51
N LEU A 39 -6.71 1.69 33.47
CA LEU A 39 -6.58 0.43 34.21
C LEU A 39 -5.86 -0.67 33.39
N GLY A 40 -4.88 -1.42 33.90
CA GLY A 40 -4.60 -1.72 35.31
C GLY A 40 -5.02 -3.15 35.65
N GLY A 41 -4.22 -4.13 35.23
CA GLY A 41 -4.46 -5.55 35.48
C GLY A 41 -3.49 -6.43 34.68
N ALA A 42 -2.71 -7.27 35.35
CA ALA A 42 -1.79 -8.20 34.71
C ALA A 42 -2.40 -9.61 34.67
N ALA A 43 -2.50 -10.19 33.48
CA ALA A 43 -2.85 -11.59 33.26
C ALA A 43 -1.85 -12.21 32.26
N ARG A 44 -1.41 -13.44 32.53
CA ARG A 44 -0.62 -14.26 31.61
C ARG A 44 -1.46 -15.48 31.27
N GLU A 45 -1.99 -15.54 30.06
CA GLU A 45 -2.72 -16.72 29.55
C GLU A 45 -2.15 -17.15 28.20
N ALA A 46 -2.37 -18.43 27.87
CA ALA A 46 -1.63 -19.14 26.84
C ALA A 46 -2.35 -19.13 25.48
N LEU A 47 -1.64 -19.52 24.42
CA LEU A 47 -2.26 -19.81 23.13
C LEU A 47 -3.11 -21.08 23.25
N GLU A 48 -4.44 -20.92 23.24
CA GLU A 48 -5.35 -21.98 22.79
C GLU A 48 -5.62 -21.79 21.28
N ALA A 49 -5.87 -22.89 20.57
CA ALA A 49 -6.07 -22.87 19.12
C ALA A 49 -7.53 -22.53 18.76
N ASP A 50 -7.73 -21.58 17.82
CA ASP A 50 -9.05 -21.11 17.40
C ASP A 50 -9.92 -22.23 16.76
N PRO A 51 -11.09 -22.57 17.33
CA PRO A 51 -12.02 -23.52 16.75
C PRO A 51 -12.61 -23.12 15.38
N ALA A 52 -12.49 -21.86 14.95
CA ALA A 52 -13.10 -21.36 13.71
C ALA A 52 -12.50 -21.95 12.42
N LEU A 53 -11.30 -22.57 12.47
CA LEU A 53 -10.63 -23.17 11.30
C LEU A 53 -11.27 -24.48 10.79
N GLY A 54 -12.46 -24.86 11.28
CA GLY A 54 -13.23 -26.04 10.86
C GLY A 54 -13.78 -26.05 9.41
N LEU A 55 -13.28 -25.19 8.52
CA LEU A 55 -13.77 -25.06 7.13
C LEU A 55 -13.13 -26.09 6.19
N ARG A 56 -13.96 -27.00 5.66
CA ARG A 56 -13.57 -28.05 4.70
C ARG A 56 -13.30 -27.51 3.29
N ASN A 57 -12.27 -26.66 3.12
CA ASN A 57 -11.89 -26.10 1.82
C ASN A 57 -10.63 -26.80 1.24
N PRO A 58 -10.68 -27.40 0.02
CA PRO A 58 -9.52 -28.02 -0.60
C PRO A 58 -8.30 -27.09 -0.73
N THR A 59 -8.52 -25.79 -0.98
CA THR A 59 -7.44 -24.80 -1.18
C THR A 59 -6.55 -24.66 0.06
N ALA A 60 -7.12 -24.78 1.27
CA ALA A 60 -6.35 -24.73 2.51
C ALA A 60 -5.36 -25.91 2.62
N LYS A 61 -5.74 -27.11 2.15
CA LYS A 61 -4.83 -28.28 2.16
C LYS A 61 -3.66 -28.14 1.20
N PHE A 62 -3.85 -27.47 0.06
CA PHE A 62 -2.75 -27.19 -0.87
C PHE A 62 -1.74 -26.19 -0.29
N LEU A 63 -2.22 -25.16 0.41
CA LEU A 63 -1.36 -24.16 1.07
C LEU A 63 -0.61 -24.73 2.29
N HIS A 64 -1.21 -25.64 3.06
CA HIS A 64 -0.56 -26.25 4.22
C HIS A 64 0.63 -27.16 3.87
N SER A 65 0.66 -27.82 2.70
CA SER A 65 1.65 -28.88 2.40
C SER A 65 3.06 -28.36 2.02
N ARG A 66 3.38 -27.10 2.30
CA ARG A 66 4.71 -26.48 2.12
C ARG A 66 5.26 -25.77 3.37
N LEU A 67 4.60 -25.90 4.53
CA LEU A 67 5.02 -25.20 5.75
C LEU A 67 6.24 -25.84 6.44
N ASP A 68 6.46 -27.15 6.26
CA ASP A 68 7.58 -27.88 6.87
C ASP A 68 8.90 -27.68 6.10
N GLY A 69 9.62 -26.56 6.32
CA GLY A 69 10.97 -26.45 5.75
C GLY A 69 11.80 -25.18 5.96
N VAL A 70 11.21 -24.01 6.28
CA VAL A 70 11.96 -22.74 6.26
C VAL A 70 12.44 -22.34 7.66
N ARG A 71 13.75 -22.40 7.89
CA ARG A 71 14.41 -21.72 9.03
C ARG A 71 14.83 -20.31 8.61
N LEU A 72 14.47 -19.30 9.41
CA LEU A 72 15.01 -17.95 9.23
C LEU A 72 16.52 -17.92 9.54
N SER A 73 17.32 -17.76 8.49
CA SER A 73 18.63 -17.09 8.57
C SER A 73 18.50 -15.68 8.02
N SER A 74 19.33 -14.74 8.50
CA SER A 74 19.52 -13.45 7.85
C SER A 74 19.81 -13.66 6.35
N ALA A 75 19.10 -12.96 5.48
CA ALA A 75 19.34 -13.03 4.04
C ALA A 75 20.82 -12.66 3.75
N PRO A 76 21.55 -13.46 2.95
CA PRO A 76 22.93 -13.14 2.61
C PRO A 76 23.00 -11.85 1.79
N GLU A 77 24.08 -11.07 1.97
CA GLU A 77 24.32 -9.87 1.18
C GLU A 77 24.38 -10.23 -0.32
N LEU A 78 23.63 -9.48 -1.14
CA LEU A 78 23.56 -9.71 -2.58
C LEU A 78 24.86 -9.24 -3.24
N SER A 79 25.45 -10.10 -4.06
CA SER A 79 26.61 -9.70 -4.88
C SER A 79 26.23 -8.64 -5.91
N ALA A 80 27.20 -7.83 -6.35
CA ALA A 80 26.98 -6.81 -7.38
C ALA A 80 26.41 -7.38 -8.70
N GLU A 81 26.68 -8.66 -9.01
CA GLU A 81 26.11 -9.36 -10.16
C GLU A 81 24.60 -9.61 -9.97
N GLN A 82 24.19 -10.11 -8.79
CA GLN A 82 22.77 -10.31 -8.45
C GLN A 82 22.01 -8.98 -8.37
N ILE A 83 22.65 -7.92 -7.86
CA ILE A 83 22.06 -6.57 -7.84
C ILE A 83 21.83 -6.08 -9.28
N ARG A 84 22.79 -6.27 -10.19
CA ARG A 84 22.60 -5.93 -11.61
C ARG A 84 21.50 -6.78 -12.25
N GLU A 85 21.45 -8.08 -11.98
CA GLU A 85 20.36 -8.94 -12.47
C GLU A 85 18.99 -8.45 -11.99
N ILE A 86 18.83 -8.12 -10.70
CA ILE A 86 17.59 -7.57 -10.15
C ILE A 86 17.24 -6.23 -10.82
N GLN A 87 18.21 -5.32 -11.00
CA GLN A 87 18.00 -4.06 -11.71
C GLN A 87 17.55 -4.29 -13.17
N GLU A 88 18.17 -5.24 -13.88
CA GLU A 88 17.79 -5.62 -15.24
C GLU A 88 16.37 -6.24 -15.28
N GLN A 89 16.01 -7.12 -14.34
CA GLN A 89 14.65 -7.69 -14.27
C GLN A 89 13.61 -6.62 -13.94
N ILE A 90 13.90 -5.70 -13.01
CA ILE A 90 13.07 -4.53 -12.70
C ILE A 90 12.88 -3.67 -13.96
N GLN A 91 13.94 -3.38 -14.71
CA GLN A 91 13.87 -2.57 -15.92
C GLN A 91 13.07 -3.27 -17.03
N ARG A 92 13.26 -4.58 -17.25
CA ARG A 92 12.53 -5.38 -18.24
C ARG A 92 11.04 -5.46 -17.90
N ARG A 93 10.68 -5.81 -16.65
CA ARG A 93 9.29 -5.89 -16.19
C ARG A 93 8.60 -4.51 -16.21
N SER A 94 9.30 -3.45 -15.80
CA SER A 94 8.76 -2.07 -15.80
C SER A 94 8.67 -1.45 -17.20
N GLY A 95 9.50 -1.88 -18.16
CA GLY A 95 9.42 -1.42 -19.56
C GLY A 95 8.30 -2.10 -20.35
N ASN A 96 7.93 -3.33 -19.99
CA ASN A 96 6.89 -4.09 -20.68
C ASN A 96 5.47 -3.81 -20.14
N GLU A 97 5.32 -3.11 -19.00
CA GLU A 97 4.05 -2.73 -18.32
C GLU A 97 2.88 -3.71 -18.52
N THR A 98 3.15 -5.00 -18.32
CA THR A 98 2.30 -6.09 -18.81
C THR A 98 1.10 -6.32 -17.89
N VAL A 99 -0.10 -6.10 -18.41
CA VAL A 99 -1.35 -6.50 -17.76
C VAL A 99 -1.60 -7.99 -18.05
N LEU A 100 -1.36 -8.84 -17.06
CA LEU A 100 -1.72 -10.25 -17.16
C LEU A 100 -3.25 -10.36 -17.27
N ASN A 101 -3.70 -11.27 -18.15
CA ASN A 101 -5.09 -11.54 -18.50
C ASN A 101 -5.79 -10.47 -19.37
N GLU A 102 -5.07 -9.54 -20.02
CA GLU A 102 -5.72 -8.53 -20.90
C GLU A 102 -6.19 -9.08 -22.26
N GLU A 103 -5.30 -9.73 -23.02
CA GLU A 103 -5.53 -10.14 -24.42
C GLU A 103 -6.73 -11.09 -24.61
N LEU A 104 -7.11 -11.82 -23.56
CA LEU A 104 -8.20 -12.81 -23.57
C LEU A 104 -9.59 -12.18 -23.41
N PHE A 105 -9.70 -11.00 -22.80
CA PHE A 105 -10.98 -10.48 -22.29
C PHE A 105 -11.28 -9.00 -22.67
N GLY A 106 -10.28 -8.23 -23.12
CA GLY A 106 -10.50 -6.89 -23.68
C GLY A 106 -10.71 -5.76 -22.64
N PRO A 107 -11.39 -4.65 -23.03
CA PRO A 107 -11.43 -3.37 -22.29
C PRO A 107 -11.62 -3.45 -20.76
N VAL A 108 -10.50 -3.26 -20.05
CA VAL A 108 -10.34 -3.34 -18.59
C VAL A 108 -11.32 -2.47 -17.78
N GLN A 109 -11.91 -3.05 -16.74
CA GLN A 109 -12.56 -2.37 -15.59
C GLN A 109 -11.95 -2.89 -14.27
N ALA A 110 -12.33 -2.34 -13.10
CA ALA A 110 -11.45 -1.96 -11.98
C ALA A 110 -11.42 -2.68 -10.56
N ASP A 111 -10.19 -3.18 -10.26
CA ASP A 111 -9.24 -3.38 -9.09
C ASP A 111 -9.26 -4.29 -7.82
N THR A 112 -8.04 -4.68 -7.32
CA THR A 112 -7.63 -5.69 -6.24
C THR A 112 -6.06 -5.74 -6.05
N ILE A 113 -5.27 -6.20 -5.02
CA ILE A 113 -3.74 -6.26 -5.09
C ILE A 113 -2.96 -7.14 -4.02
N VAL A 114 -1.59 -7.12 -3.82
CA VAL A 114 -0.74 -7.88 -2.80
C VAL A 114 0.85 -7.56 -2.71
N HIS A 115 1.62 -7.81 -1.59
CA HIS A 115 3.14 -7.92 -1.35
C HIS A 115 3.51 -8.22 0.17
N ASN A 116 4.71 -8.03 0.73
CA ASN A 116 5.78 -9.02 1.02
C ASN A 116 5.61 -9.93 2.25
N ARG A 117 5.05 -9.50 3.41
CA ARG A 117 4.86 -10.38 4.60
C ARG A 117 3.98 -11.59 4.27
N LEU A 118 4.58 -12.69 3.81
CA LEU A 118 3.90 -13.71 3.01
C LEU A 118 2.65 -14.34 3.66
N GLU A 119 2.58 -14.37 4.98
CA GLU A 119 1.43 -14.86 5.76
C GLU A 119 0.28 -13.85 5.84
N TYR A 120 0.54 -12.66 6.40
CA TYR A 120 -0.37 -11.49 6.35
C TYR A 120 -0.89 -11.25 4.94
N LEU A 121 0.02 -11.39 3.99
CA LEU A 121 -0.27 -11.26 2.60
C LEU A 121 -1.23 -12.32 2.08
N ARG A 122 -1.02 -13.60 2.40
CA ARG A 122 -1.96 -14.66 2.03
C ARG A 122 -3.35 -14.40 2.62
N HIS A 123 -3.45 -13.85 3.84
CA HIS A 123 -4.73 -13.43 4.39
C HIS A 123 -5.39 -12.33 3.54
N LEU A 124 -4.61 -11.37 3.07
CA LEU A 124 -5.06 -10.32 2.16
C LEU A 124 -5.47 -10.86 0.78
N ILE A 125 -4.67 -11.73 0.13
CA ILE A 125 -5.04 -12.48 -1.08
C ILE A 125 -6.40 -13.17 -0.87
N VAL A 126 -6.55 -13.89 0.24
CA VAL A 126 -7.75 -14.67 0.56
C VAL A 126 -8.97 -13.76 0.81
N SER A 127 -8.80 -12.62 1.46
CA SER A 127 -9.88 -11.65 1.68
C SER A 127 -10.34 -10.99 0.36
N LEU A 128 -9.40 -10.69 -0.53
CA LEU A 128 -9.67 -10.20 -1.87
C LEU A 128 -10.32 -11.28 -2.74
N ALA A 129 -9.88 -12.54 -2.63
CA ALA A 129 -10.50 -13.67 -3.31
C ALA A 129 -11.94 -13.96 -2.88
N GLN A 130 -12.37 -13.45 -1.71
CA GLN A 130 -13.74 -13.54 -1.21
C GLN A 130 -14.56 -12.27 -1.49
N ALA A 131 -13.93 -11.21 -2.00
CA ALA A 131 -14.60 -9.95 -2.28
C ALA A 131 -15.50 -10.04 -3.52
N ARG A 132 -16.62 -9.33 -3.46
CA ARG A 132 -17.62 -9.33 -4.53
C ARG A 132 -17.28 -8.27 -5.57
N ASP A 133 -17.55 -8.59 -6.84
CA ASP A 133 -17.26 -7.79 -8.02
C ASP A 133 -15.74 -7.50 -8.20
N ILE A 134 -14.90 -8.43 -7.75
CA ILE A 134 -13.41 -8.42 -7.77
C ILE A 134 -12.82 -9.03 -9.06
N ASP A 135 -13.68 -9.53 -9.94
CA ASP A 135 -13.44 -10.00 -11.31
C ASP A 135 -13.40 -8.83 -12.30
N ALA A 136 -14.24 -7.83 -12.04
CA ALA A 136 -14.40 -6.61 -12.80
C ALA A 136 -13.22 -5.69 -12.50
N ALA A 137 -11.99 -6.20 -12.56
CA ALA A 137 -10.85 -5.63 -11.88
C ALA A 137 -9.42 -5.80 -12.45
N LEU A 138 -8.55 -4.83 -12.11
CA LEU A 138 -7.10 -4.69 -12.39
C LEU A 138 -6.29 -4.53 -11.10
N LEU A 139 -5.44 -5.49 -10.79
CA LEU A 139 -4.50 -5.41 -9.70
C LEU A 139 -3.22 -4.64 -10.07
N ILE A 140 -2.67 -3.79 -9.18
CA ILE A 140 -1.37 -3.10 -9.37
C ILE A 140 -0.45 -3.20 -8.13
N PHE A 141 0.39 -4.24 -8.11
CA PHE A 141 1.29 -4.62 -7.01
C PHE A 141 2.57 -3.77 -7.11
N SER A 142 3.01 -3.13 -6.03
CA SER A 142 3.99 -2.04 -6.10
C SER A 142 5.25 -2.32 -5.30
N HIS A 143 6.15 -3.16 -5.78
CA HIS A 143 7.22 -3.78 -5.01
C HIS A 143 8.34 -2.82 -4.63
N ASP A 144 8.69 -2.70 -3.34
CA ASP A 144 9.96 -2.09 -2.90
C ASP A 144 11.12 -3.10 -2.72
N TYR A 145 10.81 -4.39 -2.78
CA TYR A 145 11.75 -5.51 -2.74
C TYR A 145 11.43 -6.52 -3.85
N TYR A 146 12.43 -6.91 -4.64
CA TYR A 146 12.30 -7.97 -5.65
C TYR A 146 12.51 -9.33 -4.99
N ASP A 147 11.49 -10.19 -5.04
CA ASP A 147 11.55 -11.56 -4.52
C ASP A 147 10.76 -12.48 -5.48
N GLU A 148 11.38 -13.58 -5.92
CA GLU A 148 10.77 -14.40 -6.97
C GLU A 148 9.66 -15.32 -6.46
N ASP A 149 9.63 -15.69 -5.17
CA ASP A 149 8.51 -16.45 -4.59
C ASP A 149 7.27 -15.57 -4.44
N ILE A 150 7.45 -14.30 -4.06
CA ILE A 150 6.40 -13.27 -4.09
C ILE A 150 5.95 -13.03 -5.54
N ASN A 151 6.88 -12.75 -6.47
CA ASN A 151 6.54 -12.53 -7.88
C ASN A 151 5.74 -13.72 -8.48
N GLN A 152 6.13 -14.96 -8.15
CA GLN A 152 5.44 -16.17 -8.58
C GLN A 152 4.06 -16.32 -7.94
N LEU A 153 3.94 -16.17 -6.61
CA LEU A 153 2.64 -16.19 -5.90
C LEU A 153 1.64 -15.26 -6.57
N ILE A 154 2.10 -14.07 -6.98
CA ILE A 154 1.31 -13.06 -7.66
C ILE A 154 0.86 -13.51 -9.06
N THR A 155 1.76 -14.12 -9.85
CA THR A 155 1.37 -14.69 -11.15
C THR A 155 0.43 -15.90 -11.03
N THR A 156 0.40 -16.58 -9.88
CA THR A 156 -0.52 -17.70 -9.61
C THR A 156 -1.90 -17.30 -9.07
N ILE A 157 -2.23 -15.99 -9.03
CA ILE A 157 -3.55 -15.50 -8.62
C ILE A 157 -4.61 -15.82 -9.68
N ASP A 158 -5.24 -16.99 -9.53
CA ASP A 158 -6.30 -17.50 -10.43
C ASP A 158 -7.70 -17.60 -9.78
N PHE A 159 -7.83 -17.23 -8.50
CA PHE A 159 -8.97 -17.59 -7.64
C PHE A 159 -10.37 -17.09 -8.07
N CYS A 160 -10.49 -16.05 -8.91
CA CYS A 160 -11.78 -15.60 -9.44
C CYS A 160 -12.54 -16.75 -10.15
N LYS A 161 -11.78 -17.68 -10.77
CA LYS A 161 -12.19 -18.95 -11.40
C LYS A 161 -12.99 -19.91 -10.51
N LEU A 162 -12.99 -19.73 -9.19
CA LEU A 162 -13.69 -20.61 -8.23
C LEU A 162 -15.08 -20.11 -7.81
N ILE A 163 -15.46 -18.87 -8.14
CA ILE A 163 -16.73 -18.26 -7.69
C ILE A 163 -17.72 -18.09 -8.84
N THR A 164 -17.27 -17.76 -10.04
CA THR A 164 -18.05 -17.79 -11.29
C THR A 164 -17.31 -18.60 -12.36
N THR A 165 -18.05 -19.14 -13.33
CA THR A 165 -17.56 -20.20 -14.23
C THR A 165 -16.69 -19.73 -15.41
N ASN A 166 -16.13 -18.51 -15.39
CA ASN A 166 -15.14 -18.09 -16.39
C ASN A 166 -14.27 -16.87 -16.06
N ASP A 167 -14.54 -16.12 -14.99
CA ASP A 167 -13.94 -14.78 -14.83
C ASP A 167 -12.60 -14.81 -14.09
N PHE A 168 -11.62 -14.04 -14.58
CA PHE A 168 -10.28 -13.93 -14.01
C PHE A 168 -9.93 -12.49 -13.64
N CYS A 169 -9.36 -12.32 -12.44
CA CYS A 169 -8.83 -11.05 -11.97
C CYS A 169 -7.57 -10.66 -12.80
N LYS A 170 -7.40 -9.39 -13.18
CA LYS A 170 -6.32 -8.95 -14.12
C LYS A 170 -5.14 -8.41 -13.33
N VAL A 171 -3.89 -8.75 -13.64
CA VAL A 171 -2.75 -8.55 -12.70
C VAL A 171 -1.61 -7.74 -13.33
N MET A 172 -1.15 -6.68 -12.66
CA MET A 172 0.05 -5.90 -13.03
C MET A 172 1.01 -5.80 -11.83
N GLN A 173 2.32 -5.97 -12.05
CA GLN A 173 3.36 -5.72 -11.06
C GLN A 173 4.23 -4.53 -11.52
N ILE A 174 4.42 -3.54 -10.65
CA ILE A 174 5.34 -2.41 -10.83
C ILE A 174 6.43 -2.47 -9.74
N PHE A 175 7.66 -2.10 -10.07
CA PHE A 175 8.80 -2.27 -9.18
C PHE A 175 9.49 -0.92 -8.94
N TYR A 176 9.71 -0.57 -7.68
CA TYR A 176 10.36 0.67 -7.28
C TYR A 176 11.86 0.61 -7.58
N PRO A 177 12.38 1.45 -8.50
CA PRO A 177 13.72 1.26 -9.05
C PRO A 177 14.86 1.76 -8.15
N HIS A 178 14.55 2.36 -6.99
CA HIS A 178 15.53 2.98 -6.09
C HIS A 178 15.41 2.42 -4.65
N SER A 179 15.26 1.10 -4.54
CA SER A 179 15.19 0.40 -3.26
C SER A 179 16.56 0.19 -2.60
N LEU A 180 16.55 -0.08 -1.29
CA LEU A 180 17.74 -0.47 -0.53
C LEU A 180 18.40 -1.74 -1.10
N GLN A 181 17.59 -2.68 -1.61
CA GLN A 181 18.05 -3.91 -2.26
C GLN A 181 18.83 -3.62 -3.56
N THR A 182 18.43 -2.60 -4.33
CA THR A 182 19.07 -2.25 -5.60
C THR A 182 20.21 -1.24 -5.46
N HIS A 183 20.31 -0.55 -4.32
CA HIS A 183 21.28 0.52 -4.07
C HIS A 183 22.01 0.38 -2.72
N PRO A 184 22.46 -0.82 -2.25
CA PRO A 184 22.85 -1.01 -0.84
C PRO A 184 24.05 -0.18 -0.35
N HIS A 185 24.91 0.29 -1.26
CA HIS A 185 26.15 1.03 -0.94
C HIS A 185 26.21 2.44 -1.54
N SER A 186 25.04 3.02 -1.86
CA SER A 186 24.91 4.32 -2.55
C SER A 186 23.52 4.89 -2.32
N PHE A 187 23.36 6.21 -2.17
CA PHE A 187 22.04 6.84 -2.08
C PHE A 187 21.04 6.31 -3.15
N PRO A 188 19.81 5.90 -2.80
CA PRO A 188 19.17 6.03 -1.48
C PRO A 188 19.33 4.81 -0.54
N GLY A 189 20.32 3.93 -0.75
CA GLY A 189 20.81 3.06 0.32
C GLY A 189 21.72 3.80 1.29
N GLU A 190 22.66 3.07 1.89
CA GLU A 190 23.68 3.58 2.80
C GLU A 190 24.95 3.92 2.02
N SER A 191 25.37 5.18 1.99
CA SER A 191 26.57 5.60 1.27
C SER A 191 27.78 5.58 2.22
N PRO A 192 28.98 5.10 1.81
CA PRO A 192 30.17 5.05 2.67
C PRO A 192 30.69 6.40 3.23
N GLY A 193 30.07 7.52 2.84
CA GLY A 193 30.34 8.86 3.37
C GLY A 193 29.16 9.47 4.14
N ASP A 194 28.02 8.79 4.28
CA ASP A 194 26.85 9.31 5.00
C ASP A 194 27.17 9.49 6.50
N CYS A 195 26.64 10.55 7.12
CA CYS A 195 26.80 10.77 8.56
C CYS A 195 26.01 9.72 9.38
N PRO A 196 26.64 8.97 10.31
CA PRO A 196 25.93 8.06 11.20
C PRO A 196 24.85 8.77 12.02
N ARG A 197 23.71 8.12 12.23
CA ARG A 197 22.48 8.66 12.86
C ARG A 197 22.75 9.68 13.98
N ASP A 198 23.41 9.27 15.05
CA ASP A 198 23.53 10.06 16.28
C ASP A 198 24.81 10.94 16.33
N THR A 199 25.46 11.16 15.18
CA THR A 199 26.64 12.03 15.06
C THR A 199 26.30 13.46 15.44
N LYS A 200 27.14 14.12 16.25
CA LYS A 200 26.93 15.54 16.59
C LYS A 200 27.28 16.44 15.41
N PRO A 201 26.55 17.54 15.14
CA PRO A 201 26.86 18.45 14.03
C PRO A 201 28.31 18.98 13.99
N GLU A 202 28.93 19.21 15.15
CA GLU A 202 30.35 19.58 15.29
C GLU A 202 31.30 18.47 14.79
N GLU A 203 30.94 17.22 15.04
CA GLU A 203 31.71 16.03 14.62
C GLU A 203 31.47 15.71 13.15
N ALA A 204 30.26 15.90 12.64
CA ALA A 204 29.94 15.84 11.22
C ALA A 204 30.73 16.89 10.42
N ALA A 205 30.81 18.14 10.92
CA ALA A 205 31.62 19.19 10.30
C ALA A 205 33.14 18.88 10.33
N ARG A 206 33.62 18.18 11.37
CA ARG A 206 35.02 17.74 11.49
C ARG A 206 35.36 16.57 10.55
N THR A 207 34.47 15.58 10.47
CA THR A 207 34.64 14.38 9.62
C THR A 207 34.31 14.63 8.15
N LYS A 208 33.51 15.66 7.86
CA LYS A 208 32.97 16.00 6.53
C LYS A 208 32.13 14.89 5.91
N CYS A 209 31.39 14.16 6.75
CA CYS A 209 30.38 13.23 6.29
C CYS A 209 29.22 13.97 5.60
N VAL A 210 28.46 13.23 4.80
CA VAL A 210 27.37 13.72 3.96
C VAL A 210 26.04 13.58 4.70
N GLY A 211 25.24 14.64 4.71
CA GLY A 211 23.90 14.63 5.25
C GLY A 211 23.45 15.99 5.75
N THR A 212 22.15 16.14 5.96
CA THR A 212 21.55 17.23 6.73
C THR A 212 20.79 16.57 7.88
N PRO A 213 20.94 17.04 9.13
CA PRO A 213 20.26 16.45 10.26
C PRO A 213 18.79 16.90 10.33
N ASP A 214 17.94 16.05 10.91
CA ASP A 214 16.52 16.31 11.19
C ASP A 214 16.31 17.36 12.31
N LEU A 215 15.05 17.72 12.55
CA LEU A 215 14.59 18.61 13.62
C LEU A 215 15.06 18.18 15.02
N TYR A 216 15.29 16.89 15.21
CA TYR A 216 15.77 16.26 16.45
C TYR A 216 17.30 16.09 16.48
N LYS A 217 17.99 16.52 15.43
CA LYS A 217 19.44 16.53 15.18
C LYS A 217 20.07 15.18 14.83
N HIS A 218 19.29 14.23 14.33
CA HIS A 218 19.77 12.95 13.82
C HIS A 218 20.01 13.00 12.31
N TYR A 219 20.98 12.23 11.84
CA TYR A 219 21.23 12.02 10.41
C TYR A 219 20.39 10.86 9.85
N ARG A 220 20.23 10.89 8.52
CA ARG A 220 19.43 9.96 7.73
C ARG A 220 19.83 8.50 7.96
N GLU A 221 18.85 7.66 8.29
CA GLU A 221 18.96 6.21 8.16
C GLU A 221 18.14 5.71 6.96
N PRO A 222 18.75 4.98 6.00
CA PRO A 222 18.07 4.58 4.76
C PRO A 222 16.77 3.79 4.99
N ARG A 223 16.80 2.87 5.96
CA ARG A 223 15.68 1.99 6.36
C ARG A 223 14.38 2.72 6.68
N PHE A 224 14.44 3.90 7.30
CA PHE A 224 13.23 4.66 7.63
C PHE A 224 12.74 5.54 6.46
N THR A 225 13.59 5.81 5.48
CA THR A 225 13.24 6.67 4.33
C THR A 225 12.57 5.94 3.16
N GLN A 226 12.80 4.62 2.98
CA GLN A 226 12.29 3.89 1.81
C GLN A 226 10.76 4.01 1.67
N THR A 227 10.01 3.82 2.75
CA THR A 227 8.53 3.81 2.74
C THR A 227 7.94 5.09 2.18
N LYS A 228 8.45 6.28 2.53
CA LYS A 228 7.97 7.56 2.00
C LYS A 228 8.40 7.82 0.55
N HIS A 229 9.63 7.47 0.18
CA HIS A 229 10.05 7.55 -1.23
C HIS A 229 9.21 6.63 -2.12
N HIS A 230 9.02 5.39 -1.70
CA HIS A 230 8.19 4.38 -2.36
C HIS A 230 6.73 4.81 -2.48
N TRP A 231 6.14 5.30 -1.39
CA TRP A 231 4.76 5.77 -1.38
C TRP A 231 4.53 6.88 -2.41
N TRP A 232 5.44 7.85 -2.48
CA TRP A 232 5.36 8.96 -3.42
C TRP A 232 5.63 8.52 -4.85
N TRP A 233 6.65 7.68 -5.07
CA TRP A 233 6.97 7.13 -6.39
C TRP A 233 5.79 6.35 -6.98
N LYS A 234 5.19 5.42 -6.22
CA LYS A 234 4.11 4.58 -6.75
C LYS A 234 2.87 5.40 -7.12
N ALA A 235 2.59 6.47 -6.36
CA ALA A 235 1.47 7.36 -6.66
C ALA A 235 1.69 8.10 -8.00
N ASN A 236 2.89 8.67 -8.22
CA ASN A 236 3.25 9.23 -9.53
C ASN A 236 3.15 8.16 -10.65
N LYS A 237 3.75 6.99 -10.42
CA LYS A 237 3.79 5.90 -11.41
C LYS A 237 2.38 5.48 -11.84
N ILE A 238 1.47 5.30 -10.89
CA ILE A 238 0.11 4.80 -11.12
C ILE A 238 -0.81 5.86 -11.75
N PHE A 239 -0.73 7.12 -11.31
CA PHE A 239 -1.60 8.18 -11.83
C PHE A 239 -1.11 8.79 -13.15
N ASP A 240 0.20 8.86 -13.38
CA ASP A 240 0.78 9.61 -14.51
C ASP A 240 1.42 8.70 -15.59
N ASP A 241 2.13 7.63 -15.19
CA ASP A 241 2.97 6.85 -16.12
C ASP A 241 2.31 5.60 -16.70
N VAL A 242 1.63 4.80 -15.85
CA VAL A 242 1.07 3.48 -16.22
C VAL A 242 0.09 3.61 -17.39
N TRP A 243 0.42 2.98 -18.52
CA TRP A 243 -0.27 3.29 -19.79
C TRP A 243 -1.78 3.04 -19.78
N VAL A 244 -2.23 1.95 -19.15
CA VAL A 244 -3.65 1.54 -19.08
C VAL A 244 -4.50 2.52 -18.23
N LEU A 245 -3.86 3.34 -17.38
CA LEU A 245 -4.52 4.28 -16.49
C LEU A 245 -4.57 5.73 -17.00
N LYS A 246 -3.95 6.06 -18.14
CA LYS A 246 -3.82 7.45 -18.62
C LYS A 246 -5.13 8.19 -18.93
N ASN A 247 -6.26 7.48 -19.02
CA ASN A 247 -7.61 8.05 -19.15
C ASN A 247 -8.53 7.66 -17.99
N HIS A 248 -7.98 7.17 -16.87
CA HIS A 248 -8.73 6.75 -15.71
C HIS A 248 -9.24 7.93 -14.88
N SER A 249 -10.55 7.96 -14.58
CA SER A 249 -11.21 9.07 -13.88
C SER A 249 -11.96 8.67 -12.60
N GLY A 250 -11.79 7.43 -12.13
CA GLY A 250 -12.40 6.89 -10.92
C GLY A 250 -11.51 7.07 -9.70
N LEU A 251 -11.73 6.24 -8.68
CA LEU A 251 -11.05 6.31 -7.39
C LEU A 251 -9.91 5.30 -7.30
N VAL A 252 -8.72 5.76 -6.93
CA VAL A 252 -7.54 4.96 -6.58
C VAL A 252 -7.56 4.72 -5.07
N LEU A 253 -7.88 3.51 -4.62
CA LEU A 253 -7.92 3.09 -3.21
C LEU A 253 -6.55 2.55 -2.76
N PHE A 254 -5.92 3.22 -1.81
CA PHE A 254 -4.67 2.80 -1.20
C PHE A 254 -4.91 1.93 0.05
N LEU A 255 -4.20 0.80 0.12
CA LEU A 255 -4.20 -0.20 1.19
C LEU A 255 -2.74 -0.55 1.56
N GLU A 256 -2.49 -1.38 2.59
CA GLU A 256 -1.17 -1.95 2.92
C GLU A 256 -1.25 -3.49 3.07
N GLU A 257 -0.11 -4.19 2.97
CA GLU A 257 -0.02 -5.66 2.86
C GLU A 257 -0.53 -6.48 4.05
N ASP A 258 -0.66 -5.85 5.23
CA ASP A 258 -1.27 -6.39 6.44
C ASP A 258 -2.65 -5.80 6.72
N HIS A 259 -3.34 -5.37 5.65
CA HIS A 259 -4.78 -5.19 5.66
C HIS A 259 -5.53 -6.52 5.41
N PHE A 260 -6.81 -6.54 5.77
CA PHE A 260 -7.80 -7.54 5.40
C PHE A 260 -9.06 -6.80 4.92
N VAL A 261 -9.72 -7.25 3.85
CA VAL A 261 -10.94 -6.60 3.32
C VAL A 261 -12.22 -7.39 3.59
N ALA A 262 -13.33 -6.69 3.82
CA ALA A 262 -14.66 -7.30 3.90
C ALA A 262 -15.21 -7.63 2.50
N GLU A 263 -16.06 -8.66 2.39
CA GLU A 263 -16.67 -9.07 1.09
C GLU A 263 -17.34 -7.92 0.32
N ASP A 264 -17.89 -6.93 1.02
CA ASP A 264 -18.64 -5.80 0.44
C ASP A 264 -17.79 -4.53 0.22
N PHE A 265 -16.45 -4.58 0.35
CA PHE A 265 -15.62 -3.36 0.32
C PHE A 265 -15.73 -2.56 -0.99
N LEU A 266 -15.71 -3.23 -2.16
CA LEU A 266 -15.91 -2.57 -3.46
C LEU A 266 -17.33 -2.04 -3.64
N HIS A 267 -18.34 -2.80 -3.19
CA HIS A 267 -19.73 -2.35 -3.23
C HIS A 267 -19.92 -1.06 -2.43
N MET A 268 -19.37 -1.01 -1.21
CA MET A 268 -19.40 0.17 -0.36
C MET A 268 -18.59 1.32 -0.95
N LEU A 269 -17.39 1.09 -1.49
CA LEU A 269 -16.59 2.12 -2.19
C LEU A 269 -17.38 2.77 -3.33
N ARG A 270 -18.06 1.96 -4.16
CA ARG A 270 -18.90 2.44 -5.27
C ARG A 270 -20.10 3.26 -4.77
N LEU A 271 -20.78 2.82 -3.71
CA LEU A 271 -21.86 3.62 -3.07
C LEU A 271 -21.34 4.96 -2.53
N LEU A 272 -20.19 4.97 -1.86
CA LEU A 272 -19.57 6.17 -1.30
C LEU A 272 -19.15 7.16 -2.40
N SER A 273 -18.61 6.66 -3.52
CA SER A 273 -18.23 7.50 -4.67
C SER A 273 -19.41 8.29 -5.26
N VAL A 274 -20.60 7.68 -5.33
CA VAL A 274 -21.84 8.31 -5.78
C VAL A 274 -22.44 9.22 -4.70
N ALA A 275 -22.19 8.94 -3.42
CA ALA A 275 -22.67 9.72 -2.30
C ALA A 275 -21.87 11.00 -2.04
N VAL A 276 -20.54 11.00 -2.19
CA VAL A 276 -19.65 12.13 -1.85
C VAL A 276 -20.13 13.47 -2.44
N PRO A 277 -20.43 13.62 -3.74
CA PRO A 277 -20.86 14.90 -4.31
C PRO A 277 -22.19 15.43 -3.75
N ARG A 278 -23.00 14.58 -3.11
CA ARG A 278 -24.31 14.93 -2.53
C ARG A 278 -24.24 15.14 -1.01
N ALA A 279 -23.42 14.34 -0.32
CA ALA A 279 -23.29 14.34 1.13
C ALA A 279 -22.20 15.29 1.64
N CYS A 280 -21.15 15.52 0.85
CA CYS A 280 -19.97 16.28 1.26
C CYS A 280 -19.25 16.90 0.05
N ALA A 281 -19.72 18.05 -0.44
CA ALA A 281 -19.07 18.81 -1.51
C ALA A 281 -17.65 19.31 -1.18
N LYS A 282 -17.18 19.15 0.07
CA LYS A 282 -15.81 19.44 0.53
C LYS A 282 -14.92 18.19 0.70
N CYS A 283 -15.43 16.99 0.46
CA CYS A 283 -14.68 15.75 0.68
C CYS A 283 -13.86 15.39 -0.57
N SER A 284 -12.55 15.27 -0.38
CA SER A 284 -11.58 14.88 -1.41
C SER A 284 -11.31 13.37 -1.41
N LEU A 285 -11.57 12.71 -0.28
CA LEU A 285 -11.21 11.31 -0.02
C LEU A 285 -12.44 10.50 0.44
N ILE A 286 -12.33 9.19 0.32
CA ILE A 286 -13.18 8.20 1.01
C ILE A 286 -12.27 7.31 1.85
N THR A 287 -12.68 6.91 3.05
CA THR A 287 -11.90 5.98 3.91
C THR A 287 -12.77 4.79 4.32
N LEU A 288 -12.30 3.59 4.01
CA LEU A 288 -12.99 2.33 4.28
C LEU A 288 -12.54 1.67 5.59
N GLY A 289 -11.33 1.93 6.08
CA GLY A 289 -10.80 1.44 7.34
C GLY A 289 -10.93 2.43 8.50
N ASN A 290 -10.87 1.94 9.73
CA ASN A 290 -10.65 2.76 10.94
C ASN A 290 -10.15 1.89 12.11
N TYR A 291 -9.43 2.50 13.06
CA TYR A 291 -8.75 1.82 14.18
C TYR A 291 -9.61 1.63 15.45
N LEU A 292 -10.96 1.63 15.36
CA LEU A 292 -11.79 1.35 16.53
C LEU A 292 -11.74 -0.13 16.89
N LYS A 293 -11.26 -0.51 18.09
CA LYS A 293 -11.20 -1.94 18.49
C LYS A 293 -12.57 -2.60 18.75
N THR A 294 -13.69 -1.86 18.66
CA THR A 294 -15.05 -2.39 18.81
C THR A 294 -16.02 -1.76 17.80
N TYR A 295 -16.87 -2.60 17.19
CA TYR A 295 -17.82 -2.20 16.14
C TYR A 295 -19.21 -2.77 16.41
N ASN A 296 -20.26 -1.97 16.21
CA ASN A 296 -21.64 -2.47 16.17
C ASN A 296 -22.15 -2.43 14.72
N PHE A 297 -21.92 -3.52 13.97
CA PHE A 297 -22.36 -3.62 12.58
C PHE A 297 -23.88 -3.48 12.42
N HIS A 298 -24.69 -3.94 13.39
CA HIS A 298 -26.16 -3.79 13.34
C HIS A 298 -26.59 -2.33 13.32
N THR A 299 -25.91 -1.44 14.04
CA THR A 299 -26.24 0.00 14.06
C THR A 299 -25.47 0.81 13.03
N ASP A 300 -24.24 0.42 12.68
CA ASP A 300 -23.26 1.31 12.02
C ASP A 300 -22.81 0.85 10.63
N ALA A 301 -23.16 -0.37 10.17
CA ALA A 301 -22.80 -0.85 8.82
C ALA A 301 -23.29 0.03 7.67
N ARG A 302 -24.33 0.85 7.91
CA ARG A 302 -24.95 1.79 6.96
C ARG A 302 -24.69 3.26 7.31
N LYS A 303 -23.77 3.56 8.22
CA LYS A 303 -23.44 4.94 8.64
C LYS A 303 -22.07 5.37 8.13
N VAL A 304 -22.00 6.65 7.77
CA VAL A 304 -20.79 7.37 7.38
C VAL A 304 -20.55 8.55 8.30
N GLU A 305 -19.30 8.97 8.42
CA GLU A 305 -18.88 10.20 9.08
C GLU A 305 -18.16 11.13 8.08
N VAL A 306 -18.41 12.43 8.18
CA VAL A 306 -17.69 13.46 7.41
C VAL A 306 -16.74 14.17 8.36
N THR A 307 -15.43 14.01 8.15
CA THR A 307 -14.40 14.57 9.03
C THR A 307 -13.21 15.11 8.23
N GLN A 308 -12.33 15.87 8.88
CA GLN A 308 -11.04 16.22 8.27
C GLN A 308 -10.17 14.97 8.26
N TRP A 309 -9.44 14.73 7.16
CA TRP A 309 -8.47 13.64 7.12
C TRP A 309 -7.31 13.93 8.08
N VAL A 310 -6.83 12.86 8.71
CA VAL A 310 -5.81 12.84 9.78
C VAL A 310 -5.11 11.48 9.72
N SER A 311 -3.77 11.47 9.68
CA SER A 311 -2.90 10.26 9.62
C SER A 311 -3.42 9.09 10.44
N SER A 312 -3.32 9.20 11.76
CA SER A 312 -3.52 8.15 12.78
C SER A 312 -4.97 7.66 12.95
N LYS A 313 -5.82 7.91 11.96
CA LYS A 313 -7.22 7.47 11.90
C LYS A 313 -7.68 7.05 10.50
N HIS A 314 -7.03 7.53 9.44
CA HIS A 314 -7.60 7.50 8.08
C HIS A 314 -6.61 7.15 6.97
N ASN A 315 -5.37 6.80 7.30
CA ASN A 315 -4.38 6.20 6.41
C ASN A 315 -4.74 4.74 6.00
N MET A 316 -5.55 4.04 6.79
CA MET A 316 -6.05 2.70 6.49
C MET A 316 -7.18 2.72 5.42
N GLY A 317 -6.87 2.26 4.20
CA GLY A 317 -7.89 1.95 3.19
C GLY A 317 -8.62 3.19 2.65
N PHE A 318 -7.89 4.15 2.11
CA PHE A 318 -8.42 5.44 1.65
C PHE A 318 -8.27 5.64 0.14
N ALA A 319 -9.27 6.24 -0.49
CA ALA A 319 -9.39 6.33 -1.93
C ALA A 319 -9.59 7.76 -2.43
N PHE A 320 -8.94 8.11 -3.55
CA PHE A 320 -9.06 9.41 -4.21
C PHE A 320 -8.78 9.33 -5.71
N ASN A 321 -9.27 10.31 -6.49
CA ASN A 321 -9.14 10.31 -7.96
C ASN A 321 -7.94 11.11 -8.47
N HIS A 322 -7.68 11.01 -9.78
CA HIS A 322 -6.60 11.73 -10.46
C HIS A 322 -6.67 13.26 -10.26
N THR A 323 -7.87 13.85 -10.17
CA THR A 323 -8.03 15.30 -9.93
C THR A 323 -7.51 15.71 -8.55
N ILE A 324 -7.69 14.87 -7.52
CA ILE A 324 -7.11 15.10 -6.19
C ILE A 324 -5.61 14.81 -6.18
N TRP A 325 -5.16 13.77 -6.91
CA TRP A 325 -3.73 13.50 -7.05
C TRP A 325 -2.96 14.69 -7.64
N GLN A 326 -3.44 15.30 -8.72
CA GLN A 326 -2.73 16.44 -9.32
C GLN A 326 -2.65 17.67 -8.38
N GLN A 327 -3.60 17.84 -7.46
CA GLN A 327 -3.52 18.86 -6.40
C GLN A 327 -2.44 18.51 -5.36
N LEU A 328 -2.32 17.24 -4.97
CA LEU A 328 -1.27 16.76 -4.07
C LEU A 328 0.12 16.86 -4.73
N LYS A 329 0.22 16.49 -6.01
CA LYS A 329 1.45 16.54 -6.82
C LYS A 329 1.94 17.96 -7.07
N ALA A 330 1.03 18.93 -7.25
CA ALA A 330 1.39 20.35 -7.27
C ALA A 330 2.11 20.78 -5.97
N CYS A 331 1.76 20.15 -4.84
CA CYS A 331 2.38 20.35 -3.53
C CYS A 331 3.62 19.48 -3.24
N HIS A 332 4.25 18.86 -4.24
CA HIS A 332 5.37 17.92 -4.03
C HIS A 332 6.52 18.49 -3.17
N GLU A 333 6.91 19.76 -3.32
CA GLU A 333 7.94 20.39 -2.46
C GLU A 333 7.56 20.34 -0.97
N ARG A 334 6.28 20.49 -0.64
CA ARG A 334 5.74 20.44 0.72
C ARG A 334 5.57 19.02 1.26
N PHE A 335 5.63 18.00 0.39
CA PHE A 335 5.68 16.60 0.79
C PHE A 335 7.13 16.15 0.98
N CYS A 336 7.97 16.35 -0.04
CA CYS A 336 9.34 15.87 -0.09
C CYS A 336 10.25 16.59 0.92
N ASN A 337 10.10 17.89 1.10
CA ASN A 337 10.90 18.69 2.04
C ASN A 337 10.25 18.82 3.43
N HIS A 338 9.16 18.09 3.71
CA HIS A 338 8.66 17.98 5.09
C HIS A 338 9.51 16.97 5.86
N ASP A 339 10.04 17.42 7.00
CA ASP A 339 10.93 16.67 7.88
C ASP A 339 10.16 15.68 8.77
N ASP A 340 9.53 14.73 8.09
CA ASP A 340 8.91 13.54 8.66
C ASP A 340 9.12 12.41 7.64
N TYR A 341 9.63 11.25 8.08
CA TYR A 341 9.85 10.09 7.21
C TYR A 341 8.57 9.29 6.94
N ASN A 342 7.47 9.60 7.62
CA ASN A 342 6.17 8.97 7.43
C ASN A 342 5.40 9.65 6.29
N TRP A 343 4.88 8.84 5.36
CA TRP A 343 4.19 9.35 4.16
C TRP A 343 2.84 9.99 4.49
N ASP A 344 2.15 9.48 5.51
CA ASP A 344 0.80 9.90 5.90
C ASP A 344 0.84 11.22 6.68
N TRP A 345 1.80 11.38 7.61
CA TRP A 345 2.05 12.65 8.29
C TRP A 345 2.53 13.74 7.32
N SER A 346 3.33 13.37 6.31
CA SER A 346 3.68 14.26 5.19
C SER A 346 2.46 14.67 4.36
N LEU A 347 1.51 13.75 4.13
CA LEU A 347 0.24 14.06 3.48
C LEU A 347 -0.65 14.97 4.35
N LEU A 348 -0.64 14.78 5.67
CA LEU A 348 -1.34 15.64 6.63
C LEU A 348 -0.71 17.05 6.65
N HIS A 349 0.62 17.16 6.55
CA HIS A 349 1.31 18.44 6.43
C HIS A 349 0.87 19.18 5.15
N VAL A 350 0.94 18.54 3.99
CA VAL A 350 0.45 19.09 2.71
C VAL A 350 -1.00 19.56 2.80
N SER A 351 -1.86 18.75 3.43
CA SER A 351 -3.27 19.09 3.67
C SER A 351 -3.50 20.29 4.60
N ASN A 352 -2.52 20.70 5.39
CA ASN A 352 -2.65 21.84 6.32
C ASN A 352 -1.89 23.09 5.86
N THR A 353 -0.87 22.95 5.01
CA THR A 353 0.08 24.03 4.67
C THR A 353 0.17 24.38 3.20
N CYS A 354 -0.40 23.57 2.30
CA CYS A 354 -0.27 23.76 0.85
C CYS A 354 -1.60 23.77 0.09
N LEU A 355 -2.51 22.84 0.39
CA LEU A 355 -3.81 22.78 -0.29
C LEU A 355 -4.69 23.98 0.10
N SER A 356 -5.35 24.59 -0.89
CA SER A 356 -6.34 25.66 -0.67
C SER A 356 -7.57 25.20 0.13
N GLN A 357 -7.84 23.90 0.14
CA GLN A 357 -8.86 23.25 0.95
C GLN A 357 -8.26 22.01 1.61
N LYS A 358 -8.39 21.92 2.93
CA LYS A 358 -7.91 20.75 3.68
C LYS A 358 -8.64 19.48 3.24
N LEU A 359 -7.91 18.37 3.12
CA LEU A 359 -8.48 17.06 2.83
C LEU A 359 -9.55 16.72 3.86
N HIS A 360 -10.77 16.48 3.38
CA HIS A 360 -11.83 15.86 4.16
C HIS A 360 -12.13 14.49 3.57
N THR A 361 -12.51 13.56 4.44
CA THR A 361 -12.85 12.18 4.08
C THR A 361 -14.27 11.83 4.49
N LEU A 362 -14.91 10.98 3.67
CA LEU A 362 -16.14 10.27 4.03
C LEU A 362 -15.74 8.87 4.54
N VAL A 363 -15.89 8.66 5.85
CA VAL A 363 -15.39 7.46 6.57
C VAL A 363 -16.54 6.49 6.86
N LEU A 364 -16.33 5.20 6.68
CA LEU A 364 -17.27 4.17 7.18
C LEU A 364 -17.13 4.00 8.70
N ARG A 365 -18.25 4.07 9.44
CA ARG A 365 -18.23 3.85 10.90
C ARG A 365 -17.98 2.39 11.28
N ALA A 366 -18.61 1.45 10.58
CA ALA A 366 -18.20 0.04 10.61
C ALA A 366 -17.33 -0.25 9.37
N PRO A 367 -16.02 -0.48 9.55
CA PRO A 367 -15.07 -0.48 8.44
C PRO A 367 -15.17 -1.74 7.58
N ARG A 368 -14.60 -1.61 6.38
CA ARG A 368 -14.51 -2.62 5.32
C ARG A 368 -13.05 -3.01 5.00
N VAL A 369 -12.12 -2.38 5.70
CA VAL A 369 -10.69 -2.64 5.70
C VAL A 369 -10.27 -2.70 7.17
N PHE A 370 -9.54 -3.73 7.54
CA PHE A 370 -9.04 -3.96 8.91
C PHE A 370 -7.52 -4.11 8.84
N HIS A 371 -6.79 -3.57 9.80
CA HIS A 371 -5.35 -3.83 9.94
C HIS A 371 -5.17 -5.05 10.85
N ILE A 372 -4.49 -6.08 10.34
CA ILE A 372 -4.21 -7.34 11.06
C ILE A 372 -2.77 -7.42 11.58
N GLY A 373 -1.91 -6.47 11.21
CA GLY A 373 -0.53 -6.35 11.71
C GLY A 373 -0.38 -5.80 13.14
N GLU A 374 -1.48 -5.51 13.83
CA GLU A 374 -1.52 -5.03 15.21
C GLU A 374 -2.10 -6.10 16.15
N TRP A 375 -1.40 -6.36 17.26
CA TRP A 375 -1.86 -7.21 18.37
C TRP A 375 -1.89 -6.38 19.66
#